data_AF-A0A1E5D3R7-F1
#
_entry.id   AF-A0A1E5D3R7-F1
#
_cell.length_a   1.000
_cell.length_b   1.000
_cell.length_c   1.000
_cell.angle_alpha   90.00
_cell.angle_beta   90.00
_cell.angle_gamma   90.00
#
_symmetry.space_group_name_H-M   'P 1'
#
loop_
_entity.id
_entity.type
_entity.pdbx_description
1 polymer ?
#
loop_
_entity_poly.entity_id
_entity_poly.type
_entity_poly.pdbx_seq_one_letter_code
_entity_poly.pdbx_strand_id
1 'polypeptide(L)'
;MPRVSQAEAKLTRQRIINASLKIVVEDGIAELSFANIAKKAKISRSGINAHFKRKENIYEELRPILKGMILEPLDISSPEMFLDSWIKVIDEDQAYRKMLVNSDRVMGGQRAASDLLTIIEGDRTAVRDAVYYALGYALVNYPSN
;
A
#
# COMPACT_ATOMS: atom_id res chain seq x y z
N MET A 1 -37.22 -1.71 -9.27
CA MET A 1 -36.09 -0.92 -8.71
C MET A 1 -35.36 -0.27 -9.87
N PRO A 2 -35.03 1.04 -9.82
CA PRO A 2 -34.25 1.65 -10.90
C PRO A 2 -32.88 1.00 -10.90
N ARG A 3 -32.44 0.57 -12.08
CA ARG A 3 -31.12 -0.03 -12.31
C ARG A 3 -30.10 1.07 -12.04
N VAL A 4 -29.36 0.96 -10.92
CA VAL A 4 -28.24 1.87 -10.60
C VAL A 4 -27.40 2.03 -11.86
N SER A 5 -27.15 3.27 -12.27
CA SER A 5 -26.40 3.50 -13.49
C SER A 5 -24.98 2.94 -13.34
N GLN A 6 -24.37 2.48 -14.44
CA GLN A 6 -22.99 1.99 -14.38
C GLN A 6 -22.02 3.05 -13.84
N ALA A 7 -22.31 4.34 -14.09
CA ALA A 7 -21.55 5.47 -13.56
C ALA A 7 -21.63 5.55 -12.02
N GLU A 8 -22.83 5.47 -11.44
CA GLU A 8 -23.02 5.48 -9.98
C GLU A 8 -22.38 4.27 -9.30
N ALA A 9 -22.45 3.10 -9.94
CA ALA A 9 -21.79 1.90 -9.47
C ALA A 9 -20.26 2.07 -9.44
N LYS A 10 -19.67 2.68 -10.47
CA LYS A 10 -18.23 2.98 -10.54
C LYS A 10 -17.81 3.99 -9.46
N LEU A 11 -18.59 5.05 -9.26
CA LEU A 11 -18.33 6.05 -8.21
C LEU A 11 -18.40 5.44 -6.81
N THR A 12 -19.37 4.56 -6.57
CA THR A 12 -19.50 3.86 -5.28
C THR A 12 -18.32 2.92 -5.05
N ARG A 13 -17.91 2.17 -6.09
CA ARG A 13 -16.72 1.33 -6.03
C ARG A 13 -15.47 2.13 -5.69
N GLN A 14 -15.28 3.30 -6.31
CA GLN A 14 -14.13 4.16 -6.02
C GLN A 14 -14.16 4.72 -4.59
N ARG A 15 -15.35 5.09 -4.08
CA ARG A 15 -15.50 5.51 -2.67
C ARG A 15 -15.08 4.42 -1.69
N ILE A 16 -15.42 3.16 -1.98
CA ILE A 16 -14.99 2.01 -1.18
C ILE A 16 -13.47 1.87 -1.20
N ILE A 17 -12.83 1.98 -2.37
CA ILE A 17 -11.38 1.92 -2.51
C ILE A 17 -10.70 3.05 -1.74
N ASN A 18 -11.15 4.30 -1.91
CA ASN A 18 -10.58 5.46 -1.22
C ASN A 18 -10.72 5.36 0.31
N ALA A 19 -11.88 4.91 0.80
CA ALA A 19 -12.09 4.67 2.22
C ALA A 19 -11.17 3.56 2.75
N SER A 20 -11.01 2.49 1.98
CA SER A 20 -10.14 1.36 2.33
C SER A 20 -8.67 1.77 2.38
N LEU A 21 -8.20 2.52 1.38
CA LEU A 21 -6.85 3.08 1.33
C LEU A 21 -6.59 3.94 2.57
N LYS A 22 -7.52 4.84 2.90
CA LYS A 22 -7.40 5.71 4.06
C LYS A 22 -7.33 4.93 5.37
N ILE A 23 -8.12 3.88 5.53
CA ILE A 23 -8.02 2.98 6.71
C ILE A 23 -6.65 2.31 6.75
N VAL A 24 -6.20 1.72 5.64
CA VAL A 24 -4.91 1.02 5.61
C VAL A 24 -3.78 1.98 5.97
N VAL A 25 -3.65 3.11 5.29
CA VAL A 25 -2.55 4.05 5.50
C VAL A 25 -2.53 4.62 6.92
N GLU A 26 -3.69 5.02 7.46
CA GLU A 26 -3.78 5.72 8.76
C GLU A 26 -3.86 4.77 9.96
N ASP A 27 -4.69 3.73 9.84
CA ASP A 27 -5.19 2.92 10.96
C ASP A 27 -4.63 1.49 10.92
N GLY A 28 -4.09 1.06 9.78
CA GLY A 28 -3.52 -0.27 9.57
C GLY A 28 -4.54 -1.32 9.12
N ILE A 29 -4.01 -2.45 8.66
CA ILE A 29 -4.77 -3.54 8.04
C ILE A 29 -5.77 -4.24 8.99
N ALA A 30 -5.50 -4.20 10.30
CA ALA A 30 -6.37 -4.75 11.34
C ALA A 30 -7.73 -4.03 11.36
N GLU A 31 -7.72 -2.71 11.11
CA GLU A 31 -8.91 -1.88 11.11
C GLU A 31 -9.70 -1.95 9.80
N LEU A 32 -9.17 -2.60 8.77
CA LEU A 32 -9.85 -2.73 7.48
C LEU A 32 -10.97 -3.78 7.55
N SER A 33 -12.10 -3.47 8.18
CA SER A 33 -13.29 -4.32 8.20
C SER A 33 -14.37 -3.76 7.26
N PHE A 34 -15.25 -4.60 6.72
CA PHE A 34 -16.41 -4.11 5.94
C PHE A 34 -17.28 -3.13 6.75
N ALA A 35 -17.31 -3.28 8.08
CA ALA A 35 -17.96 -2.33 8.97
C ALA A 35 -17.31 -0.94 8.93
N ASN A 36 -15.99 -0.90 9.12
CA ASN A 36 -15.23 0.35 9.14
C ASN A 36 -15.20 1.01 7.76
N ILE A 37 -15.09 0.21 6.69
CA ILE A 37 -15.17 0.68 5.31
C ILE A 37 -16.55 1.29 5.03
N ALA A 38 -17.64 0.63 5.43
CA ALA A 38 -19.01 1.13 5.20
C ALA A 38 -19.22 2.48 5.90
N LYS A 39 -18.76 2.58 7.15
CA LYS A 39 -18.78 3.81 7.94
C LYS A 39 -17.96 4.92 7.27
N LYS A 40 -16.70 4.67 6.92
CA LYS A 40 -15.78 5.67 6.34
C LYS A 40 -16.22 6.07 4.92
N ALA A 41 -16.75 5.15 4.13
CA ALA A 41 -17.29 5.41 2.79
C ALA A 41 -18.71 6.00 2.80
N LYS A 42 -19.41 6.06 3.95
CA LYS A 42 -20.81 6.51 4.09
C LYS A 42 -21.78 5.73 3.17
N ILE A 43 -21.72 4.40 3.24
CA ILE A 43 -22.62 3.48 2.52
C ILE A 43 -23.09 2.35 3.44
N SER A 44 -24.11 1.60 3.04
CA SER A 44 -24.52 0.39 3.78
C SER A 44 -23.50 -0.74 3.63
N ARG A 45 -23.46 -1.67 4.61
CA ARG A 45 -22.66 -2.90 4.50
C ARG A 45 -23.08 -3.75 3.31
N SER A 46 -24.38 -3.83 3.00
CA SER A 46 -24.88 -4.54 1.82
C SER A 46 -24.40 -3.91 0.51
N GLY A 47 -24.20 -2.59 0.49
CA GLY A 47 -23.61 -1.87 -0.64
C GLY A 47 -22.17 -2.29 -0.94
N ILE A 48 -21.37 -2.59 0.08
CA ILE A 48 -20.01 -3.13 -0.14
C ILE A 48 -20.07 -4.50 -0.82
N ASN A 49 -20.93 -5.41 -0.32
CA ASN A 49 -21.06 -6.77 -0.84
C ASN A 49 -21.51 -6.83 -2.31
N ALA A 50 -22.09 -5.75 -2.84
CA ALA A 50 -22.42 -5.62 -4.26
C ALA A 50 -21.17 -5.41 -5.14
N HIS A 51 -20.11 -4.80 -4.60
CA HIS A 51 -18.88 -4.47 -5.32
C HIS A 51 -17.70 -5.38 -4.99
N PHE A 52 -17.58 -5.82 -3.74
CA PHE A 52 -16.47 -6.64 -3.25
C PHE A 52 -17.02 -7.81 -2.45
N LYS A 53 -16.80 -9.03 -2.95
CA LYS A 53 -17.27 -10.26 -2.31
C LYS A 53 -16.38 -10.68 -1.14
N ARG A 54 -15.09 -10.37 -1.24
CA ARG A 54 -14.07 -10.73 -0.25
C ARG A 54 -13.14 -9.55 0.00
N LYS A 55 -12.53 -9.51 1.18
CA LYS A 55 -11.58 -8.45 1.56
C LYS A 55 -10.34 -8.47 0.67
N GLU A 56 -9.95 -9.66 0.22
CA GLU A 56 -8.82 -9.86 -0.69
C GLU A 56 -9.04 -9.15 -2.03
N ASN A 57 -10.28 -9.04 -2.51
CA ASN A 57 -10.58 -8.28 -3.73
C ASN A 57 -10.33 -6.78 -3.55
N ILE A 58 -10.43 -6.26 -2.33
CA ILE A 58 -10.05 -4.87 -2.03
C ILE A 58 -8.53 -4.74 -2.04
N TYR A 59 -7.79 -5.74 -1.53
CA TYR A 59 -6.32 -5.72 -1.55
C TYR A 59 -5.78 -5.63 -2.98
N GLU A 60 -6.35 -6.39 -3.92
CA GLU A 60 -5.96 -6.33 -5.33
C GLU A 60 -6.07 -4.91 -5.91
N GLU A 61 -7.09 -4.14 -5.50
CA GLU A 61 -7.27 -2.75 -5.93
C GLU A 61 -6.33 -1.78 -5.21
N LEU A 62 -5.99 -2.05 -3.95
CA LEU A 62 -5.11 -1.20 -3.15
C LEU A 62 -3.64 -1.35 -3.53
N ARG A 63 -3.18 -2.56 -3.89
CA ARG A 63 -1.78 -2.83 -4.22
C ARG A 63 -1.16 -1.89 -5.25
N PRO A 64 -1.76 -1.63 -6.44
CA PRO A 64 -1.15 -0.71 -7.40
C PRO A 64 -1.07 0.73 -6.87
N ILE A 65 -2.04 1.15 -6.06
CA ILE A 65 -2.06 2.48 -5.45
C ILE A 65 -0.94 2.60 -4.40
N LEU A 66 -0.87 1.62 -3.50
CA LEU A 66 0.16 1.55 -2.45
C LEU A 66 1.56 1.42 -3.05
N LYS A 67 1.72 0.62 -4.11
CA LYS A 67 2.98 0.53 -4.86
C LYS A 67 3.40 1.90 -5.39
N GLY A 68 2.47 2.65 -5.98
CA GLY A 68 2.74 4.03 -6.42
C GLY A 68 3.22 4.93 -5.27
N MET A 69 2.52 4.90 -4.13
CA MET A 69 2.88 5.70 -2.94
C MET A 69 4.23 5.28 -2.33
N ILE A 70 4.56 3.99 -2.34
CA ILE A 70 5.83 3.47 -1.83
C ILE A 70 6.99 3.89 -2.73
N LEU A 71 6.80 3.82 -4.05
CA LEU A 71 7.85 4.09 -5.03
C LEU A 71 8.04 5.57 -5.34
N GLU A 72 7.02 6.41 -5.20
CA GLU A 72 7.08 7.84 -5.51
C GLU A 72 8.30 8.57 -4.92
N PRO A 73 8.67 8.41 -3.63
CA PRO A 73 9.82 9.11 -3.06
C PRO A 73 11.17 8.44 -3.35
N LEU A 74 11.19 7.29 -4.03
CA LEU A 74 12.39 6.48 -4.22
C LEU A 74 13.00 6.70 -5.61
N ASP A 75 14.32 6.82 -5.64
CA ASP A 75 15.08 6.87 -6.87
C ASP A 75 15.54 5.44 -7.25
N ILE A 76 14.88 4.85 -8.24
CA ILE A 76 15.15 3.47 -8.67
C ILE A 76 16.18 3.38 -9.82
N SER A 77 16.86 4.47 -10.16
CA SER A 77 17.81 4.55 -11.29
C SER A 77 19.14 3.82 -11.04
N SER A 78 19.46 3.53 -9.78
CA SER A 78 20.62 2.70 -9.42
C SER A 78 20.49 2.18 -7.98
N PRO A 79 21.27 1.18 -7.56
CA PRO A 79 21.23 0.68 -6.18
C PRO A 79 21.65 1.74 -5.14
N GLU A 80 22.60 2.61 -5.49
CA GLU A 80 23.08 3.71 -4.64
C GLU A 80 21.99 4.76 -4.43
N MET A 81 21.41 5.26 -5.52
CA MET A 81 20.33 6.25 -5.46
C MET A 81 19.08 5.70 -4.75
N PHE A 82 18.77 4.41 -4.95
CA PHE A 82 17.70 3.73 -4.23
C PHE A 82 17.96 3.71 -2.73
N LEU A 83 19.17 3.32 -2.32
CA LEU A 83 19.50 3.23 -0.91
C LEU A 83 19.48 4.60 -0.24
N ASP A 84 20.05 5.63 -0.89
CA ASP A 84 20.07 7.00 -0.37
C ASP A 84 18.67 7.58 -0.22
N SER A 85 17.83 7.45 -1.24
CA SER A 85 16.44 7.92 -1.20
C SER A 85 15.59 7.13 -0.18
N TRP A 86 15.83 5.83 -0.03
CA TRP A 86 15.18 4.99 0.97
C TRP A 86 15.53 5.41 2.40
N ILE A 87 16.83 5.53 2.72
CA ILE A 87 17.28 5.95 4.05
C ILE A 87 16.72 7.33 4.37
N LYS A 88 16.83 8.27 3.43
CA LYS A 88 16.32 9.63 3.59
C LYS A 88 14.83 9.66 3.94
N VAL A 89 13.98 8.99 3.14
CA VAL A 89 12.53 9.01 3.39
C VAL A 89 12.17 8.27 4.69
N ILE A 90 12.88 7.19 5.02
CA ILE A 90 12.69 6.49 6.28
C ILE A 90 13.07 7.38 7.46
N ASP A 91 14.14 8.17 7.38
CA ASP A 91 14.56 9.04 8.49
C ASP A 91 13.64 10.24 8.68
N GLU A 92 13.31 10.91 7.57
CA GLU A 92 12.65 12.22 7.57
C GLU A 92 11.11 12.13 7.63
N ASP A 93 10.50 11.07 7.10
CA ASP A 93 9.04 10.98 6.95
C ASP A 93 8.40 9.92 7.86
N GLN A 94 7.86 10.37 9.00
CA GLN A 94 7.12 9.52 9.93
C GLN A 94 5.84 8.94 9.30
N ALA A 95 5.14 9.69 8.45
CA ALA A 95 3.92 9.24 7.82
C ALA A 95 4.22 8.12 6.79
N TYR A 96 5.31 8.26 6.04
CA TYR A 96 5.81 7.22 5.14
C TYR A 96 6.16 5.94 5.88
N ARG A 97 6.94 6.01 6.98
CA ARG A 97 7.25 4.84 7.83
C ARG A 97 5.98 4.14 8.30
N LYS A 98 5.01 4.90 8.82
CA LYS A 98 3.73 4.36 9.29
C LYS A 98 2.94 3.68 8.16
N MET A 99 2.88 4.32 6.99
CA MET A 99 2.23 3.78 5.80
C MET A 99 2.87 2.47 5.33
N LEU A 100 4.20 2.40 5.33
CA LEU A 100 4.96 1.20 4.95
C LEU A 100 4.63 0.02 5.87
N VAL A 101 4.68 0.23 7.19
CA VAL A 101 4.31 -0.80 8.19
C VAL A 101 2.85 -1.25 8.02
N ASN A 102 1.94 -0.29 7.87
CA ASN A 102 0.52 -0.57 7.82
C ASN A 102 0.10 -1.32 6.54
N SER A 103 0.84 -1.13 5.45
CA SER A 103 0.53 -1.70 4.13
C SER A 103 1.22 -3.04 3.86
N ASP A 104 2.19 -3.46 4.69
CA ASP A 104 3.00 -4.67 4.48
C ASP A 104 2.16 -5.93 4.17
N ARG A 105 1.10 -6.18 4.97
CA ARG A 105 0.20 -7.33 4.74
C ARG A 105 -0.59 -7.24 3.43
N VAL A 106 -0.89 -6.05 2.95
CA VAL A 106 -1.59 -5.85 1.67
C VAL A 106 -0.64 -6.10 0.50
N MET A 107 0.61 -5.64 0.63
CA MET A 107 1.66 -5.79 -0.36
C MET A 107 2.22 -7.22 -0.43
N GLY A 108 2.10 -7.98 0.66
CA GLY A 108 2.48 -9.40 0.70
C GLY A 108 3.97 -9.62 0.89
N GLY A 109 4.64 -8.79 1.69
CA GLY A 109 6.02 -8.93 2.21
C GLY A 109 7.06 -9.44 1.19
N GLN A 110 7.13 -10.77 1.02
CA GLN A 110 7.97 -11.43 0.01
C GLN A 110 7.77 -10.89 -1.41
N ARG A 111 6.52 -10.61 -1.80
CA ARG A 111 6.22 -10.04 -3.13
C ARG A 111 6.79 -8.64 -3.28
N ALA A 112 6.67 -7.80 -2.25
CA ALA A 112 7.17 -6.42 -2.29
C ALA A 112 8.71 -6.39 -2.41
N ALA A 113 9.41 -7.25 -1.66
CA ALA A 113 10.86 -7.39 -1.79
C ALA A 113 11.28 -7.88 -3.18
N SER A 114 10.56 -8.88 -3.74
CA SER A 114 10.81 -9.37 -5.09
C SER A 114 10.58 -8.29 -6.15
N ASP A 115 9.56 -7.45 -5.98
CA ASP A 115 9.29 -6.34 -6.89
C ASP A 115 10.47 -5.35 -6.91
N LEU A 116 10.99 -4.95 -5.73
CA LEU A 116 12.15 -4.05 -5.64
C LEU A 116 13.38 -4.61 -6.37
N LEU A 117 13.67 -5.91 -6.20
CA LEU A 117 14.77 -6.59 -6.89
C LEU A 117 14.65 -6.57 -8.43
N THR A 118 13.45 -6.32 -8.97
CA THR A 118 13.19 -6.34 -10.41
C THR A 118 13.08 -4.97 -11.05
N ILE A 119 12.74 -3.93 -10.28
CA ILE A 119 12.49 -2.59 -10.80
C ILE A 119 13.69 -1.65 -10.67
N ILE A 120 14.60 -1.92 -9.74
CA ILE A 120 15.80 -1.10 -9.55
C ILE A 120 16.81 -1.45 -10.65
N GLU A 121 17.32 -0.44 -11.33
CA GLU A 121 18.31 -0.59 -12.37
C GLU A 121 19.70 -0.90 -11.78
N GLY A 122 20.50 -1.72 -12.45
CA GLY A 122 21.89 -1.99 -12.07
C GLY A 122 22.29 -3.47 -12.04
N ASP A 123 23.50 -3.72 -11.53
CA ASP A 123 23.99 -5.09 -11.34
C ASP A 123 23.16 -5.85 -10.31
N ARG A 124 22.85 -7.12 -10.60
CA ARG A 124 21.97 -7.94 -9.75
C ARG A 124 22.48 -8.10 -8.32
N THR A 125 23.80 -8.18 -8.13
CA THR A 125 24.39 -8.32 -6.79
C THR A 125 24.24 -7.02 -6.02
N ALA A 126 24.57 -5.90 -6.65
CA ALA A 126 24.44 -4.58 -6.05
C ALA A 126 22.98 -4.23 -5.71
N VAL A 127 22.03 -4.53 -6.61
CA VAL A 127 20.58 -4.36 -6.35
C VAL A 127 20.15 -5.20 -5.15
N ARG A 128 20.53 -6.48 -5.11
CA ARG A 128 20.18 -7.37 -4.00
C ARG A 128 20.68 -6.84 -2.67
N ASP A 129 21.95 -6.45 -2.62
CA ASP A 129 22.58 -5.99 -1.39
C ASP A 129 21.94 -4.68 -0.89
N ALA A 130 21.64 -3.74 -1.81
CA ALA A 130 20.92 -2.51 -1.49
C ALA A 130 19.49 -2.77 -0.98
N VAL A 131 18.72 -3.65 -1.63
CA VAL A 131 17.36 -4.01 -1.20
C VAL A 131 17.37 -4.67 0.18
N TYR A 132 18.29 -5.61 0.43
CA TYR A 132 18.36 -6.28 1.72
C TYR A 132 18.82 -5.34 2.83
N TYR A 133 19.75 -4.43 2.53
CA TYR A 133 20.10 -3.36 3.46
C TYR A 133 18.88 -2.49 3.77
N ALA A 134 18.17 -2.00 2.76
CA ALA A 134 17.00 -1.14 2.92
C ALA A 134 15.91 -1.80 3.78
N LEU A 135 15.62 -3.08 3.56
CA LEU A 135 14.66 -3.84 4.37
C LEU A 135 15.12 -3.99 5.83
N GLY A 136 16.40 -4.27 6.05
CA GLY A 136 16.99 -4.33 7.40
C GLY A 136 16.96 -2.97 8.10
N TYR A 137 17.29 -1.91 7.37
CA TYR A 137 17.26 -0.52 7.85
C TYR A 137 15.85 -0.09 8.27
N ALA A 138 14.84 -0.42 7.46
CA ALA A 138 13.46 -0.12 7.78
C ALA A 138 13.00 -0.88 9.04
N LEU A 139 13.37 -2.16 9.19
CA LEU A 139 13.00 -2.97 10.34
C LEU A 139 13.47 -2.37 11.68
N VAL A 140 14.68 -1.78 11.72
CA VAL A 140 15.23 -1.17 12.95
C VAL A 140 14.72 0.25 13.19
N ASN A 141 14.16 0.92 12.18
CA ASN A 141 13.64 2.28 12.25
C ASN A 141 12.10 2.35 12.23
N TYR A 142 11.41 1.20 12.26
CA TYR A 142 9.96 1.21 12.36
C TYR A 142 9.50 1.83 13.68
N PRO A 143 8.35 2.52 13.68
CA PRO A 143 7.76 3.04 14.91
C PRO A 143 7.62 1.91 15.93
N SER A 144 8.19 2.09 17.12
CA SER A 144 7.88 1.21 18.24
C SER A 144 6.41 1.41 18.61
N ASN A 145 5.64 0.31 18.67
CA ASN A 145 4.25 0.32 19.14
C ASN A 145 4.16 0.78 20.60
#